data_AF-A0A7K7AVI1-F1
#
_entry.id   AF-A0A7K7AVI1-F1
#
_cell.length_a   1.000
_cell.length_b   1.000
_cell.length_c   1.000
_cell.angle_alpha   90.00
_cell.angle_beta   90.00
_cell.angle_gamma   90.00
#
_symmetry.space_group_name_H-M   'P 1'
#
loop_
_entity.id
_entity.type
_entity.pdbx_description
1 polymer ?
#
loop_
_entity_poly.entity_id
_entity_poly.type
_entity_poly.pdbx_seq_one_letter_code
_entity_poly.pdbx_strand_id
1 'polypeptide(L)'
;QTLRAVFQYKPQNIDELMINVGDFIYVDPTQQSDVSEGWVIGTSHRTGCRGFIPENYTERANESDTWVKHREHAFVPASRFFTQAENEPNVKLNGQVHNPVMSRSVTNILSAQNTTLRRGLLVMRHGERVDQVFGKSWLQQCLAADGKYHRADLNFPSILPKRRDSMKQFEYDPPLSSCGIFQSRLTGEALLDQEVAVSYVYSSPALRCIQTAQYVLEGLKLDQKLKIRVEPGLFEWTKWEASKIIPNFMTMTELTEASYKVDTSYRGNFPLSSLVPSETYEEYISRSTTVIKQIVTACVILIVGHGSSLASFTRPLVGLPARESSNFAQVVRKIPSLGMCFCEELKEENKWQMVNPPVKTLTHGANAAFNWRNGILDN
;
A
#
# COMPACT_ATOMS: atom_id res chain seq x y z
N GLN A 1 -13.24 16.88 -10.96
CA GLN A 1 -13.01 15.78 -11.93
C GLN A 1 -14.24 15.61 -12.80
N THR A 2 -14.09 15.09 -14.01
CA THR A 2 -15.24 14.78 -14.88
C THR A 2 -15.42 13.27 -14.97
N LEU A 3 -16.66 12.82 -14.83
CA LEU A 3 -17.07 11.44 -14.99
C LEU A 3 -17.93 11.29 -16.24
N ARG A 4 -17.84 10.13 -16.90
CA ARG A 4 -18.73 9.72 -17.98
C ARG A 4 -19.59 8.57 -17.50
N ALA A 5 -20.91 8.67 -17.70
CA ALA A 5 -21.83 7.58 -17.39
C ALA A 5 -21.66 6.42 -18.36
N VAL A 6 -21.37 5.24 -17.85
CA VAL A 6 -21.26 3.99 -18.63
C VAL A 6 -22.55 3.18 -18.59
N PHE A 7 -23.40 3.41 -17.58
CA PHE A 7 -24.71 2.77 -17.43
C PHE A 7 -25.80 3.83 -17.19
N GLN A 8 -27.02 3.52 -17.62
CA GLN A 8 -28.19 4.35 -17.32
C GLN A 8 -28.63 4.13 -15.86
N TYR A 9 -29.03 5.20 -15.19
CA TYR A 9 -29.55 5.17 -13.83
C TYR A 9 -30.81 6.03 -13.69
N LYS A 10 -31.86 5.44 -13.13
CA LYS A 10 -33.11 6.14 -12.78
C LYS A 10 -33.13 6.40 -11.27
N PRO A 11 -33.34 7.66 -10.85
CA PRO A 11 -33.45 8.02 -9.44
C PRO A 11 -34.55 7.23 -8.74
N GLN A 12 -34.23 6.72 -7.55
CA GLN A 12 -35.14 6.12 -6.58
C GLN A 12 -35.53 7.12 -5.50
N ASN A 13 -34.62 8.06 -5.18
CA ASN A 13 -34.84 9.14 -4.23
C ASN A 13 -34.80 10.51 -4.93
N ILE A 14 -35.36 11.54 -4.28
CA ILE A 14 -35.49 12.89 -4.85
C ILE A 14 -34.16 13.64 -4.99
N ASP A 15 -33.14 13.21 -4.25
CA ASP A 15 -31.79 13.76 -4.19
C ASP A 15 -30.81 13.06 -5.15
N GLU A 16 -31.27 12.01 -5.84
CA GLU A 16 -30.50 11.27 -6.82
C GLU A 16 -30.66 11.87 -8.23
N LEU A 17 -29.58 11.81 -9.01
CA LEU A 17 -29.51 12.40 -10.33
C LEU A 17 -29.71 11.35 -11.42
N MET A 18 -30.64 11.62 -12.34
CA MET A 18 -30.85 10.77 -13.51
C MET A 18 -29.67 10.89 -14.48
N ILE A 19 -29.10 9.77 -14.89
CA ILE A 19 -28.00 9.70 -15.87
C ILE A 19 -28.30 8.68 -16.95
N ASN A 20 -27.97 9.02 -18.20
CA ASN A 20 -28.00 8.13 -19.36
C ASN A 20 -26.58 7.79 -19.80
N VAL A 21 -26.40 6.67 -20.51
CA VAL A 21 -25.11 6.26 -21.06
C VAL A 21 -24.52 7.39 -21.94
N GLY A 22 -23.27 7.75 -21.68
CA GLY A 22 -22.55 8.83 -22.34
C GLY A 22 -22.68 10.21 -21.69
N ASP A 23 -23.55 10.40 -20.69
CA ASP A 23 -23.69 11.68 -20.00
C ASP A 23 -22.39 12.04 -19.25
N PHE A 24 -21.98 13.30 -19.32
CA PHE A 24 -20.88 13.82 -18.52
C PHE A 24 -21.38 14.42 -17.21
N ILE A 25 -20.68 14.12 -16.12
CA ILE A 25 -20.97 14.62 -14.78
C ILE A 25 -19.72 15.30 -14.21
N TYR A 26 -19.89 16.55 -13.77
CA TYR A 26 -18.85 17.26 -13.04
C TYR A 26 -18.95 16.93 -11.56
N VAL A 27 -17.86 16.41 -11.02
CA VAL A 27 -17.76 16.03 -9.62
C VAL A 27 -16.68 16.89 -8.98
N ASP A 28 -17.09 17.72 -8.02
CA ASP A 28 -16.15 18.46 -7.17
C ASP A 28 -15.58 17.51 -6.12
N PRO A 29 -14.28 17.15 -6.18
CA PRO A 29 -13.67 16.22 -5.25
C PRO A 29 -13.65 16.74 -3.81
N THR A 30 -13.79 18.06 -3.60
CA THR A 30 -13.80 18.68 -2.28
C THR A 30 -15.14 18.53 -1.55
N GLN A 31 -16.22 18.20 -2.29
CA GLN A 31 -17.58 18.07 -1.75
C GLN A 31 -18.05 16.62 -1.61
N GLN A 32 -17.13 15.65 -1.68
CA GLN A 32 -17.45 14.21 -1.56
C GLN A 32 -17.36 13.69 -0.12
N SER A 33 -17.11 14.55 0.87
CA SER A 33 -16.81 14.15 2.26
C SER A 33 -17.99 13.50 2.99
N ASP A 34 -19.23 13.85 2.61
CA ASP A 34 -20.46 13.40 3.28
C ASP A 34 -21.26 12.39 2.42
N VAL A 35 -20.65 11.88 1.35
CA VAL A 35 -21.31 10.96 0.42
C VAL A 35 -21.05 9.51 0.85
N SER A 36 -22.12 8.71 0.93
CA SER A 36 -22.05 7.29 1.24
C SER A 36 -21.14 6.53 0.27
N GLU A 37 -20.40 5.53 0.78
CA GLU A 37 -19.49 4.70 -0.02
C GLU A 37 -20.23 4.10 -1.25
N GLY A 38 -19.65 4.27 -2.45
CA GLY A 38 -20.25 3.81 -3.72
C GLY A 38 -21.15 4.84 -4.41
N TRP A 39 -21.29 6.03 -3.84
CA TRP A 39 -22.00 7.16 -4.43
C TRP A 39 -21.05 8.34 -4.61
N VAL A 40 -21.34 9.17 -5.60
CA VAL A 40 -20.69 10.47 -5.78
C VAL A 40 -21.75 11.53 -5.98
N ILE A 41 -21.52 12.74 -5.47
CA ILE A 41 -22.38 13.87 -5.74
C ILE A 41 -21.80 14.68 -6.91
N GLY A 42 -22.61 14.87 -7.93
CA GLY A 42 -22.16 15.51 -9.16
C GLY A 42 -23.24 16.36 -9.80
N THR A 43 -22.82 17.22 -10.72
CA THR A 43 -23.68 18.08 -11.52
C THR A 43 -23.69 17.57 -12.95
N SER A 44 -24.87 17.25 -13.49
CA SER A 44 -25.03 16.82 -14.89
C SER A 44 -24.61 17.94 -15.83
N HIS A 45 -23.73 17.66 -16.79
CA HIS A 45 -23.40 18.59 -17.86
C HIS A 45 -24.62 18.91 -18.73
N ARG A 46 -25.51 17.93 -18.96
CA ARG A 46 -26.68 18.08 -19.85
C ARG A 46 -27.78 18.94 -19.23
N THR A 47 -28.09 18.71 -17.96
CA THR A 47 -29.27 19.32 -17.31
C THR A 47 -28.91 20.42 -16.31
N GLY A 48 -27.65 20.50 -15.88
CA GLY A 48 -27.20 21.40 -14.81
C GLY A 48 -27.69 21.01 -13.41
N CYS A 49 -28.48 19.95 -13.28
CA CYS A 49 -28.98 19.47 -11.99
C CYS A 49 -27.87 18.77 -11.20
N ARG A 50 -27.88 18.96 -9.87
CA ARG A 50 -26.95 18.31 -8.93
C ARG A 50 -27.69 17.21 -8.16
N GLY A 51 -27.02 16.07 -7.95
CA GLY A 51 -27.56 14.99 -7.13
C GLY A 51 -26.58 13.83 -7.00
N PHE A 52 -27.00 12.80 -6.26
CA PHE A 52 -26.23 11.59 -6.06
C PHE A 52 -26.30 10.66 -7.28
N ILE A 53 -25.17 10.08 -7.65
CA ILE A 53 -25.08 9.04 -8.66
C ILE A 53 -24.23 7.87 -8.15
N PRO A 54 -24.53 6.63 -8.56
CA PRO A 54 -23.67 5.50 -8.23
C PRO A 54 -22.31 5.63 -8.90
N GLU A 55 -21.23 5.55 -8.13
CA GLU A 55 -19.86 5.71 -8.64
C GLU A 55 -19.53 4.65 -9.68
N ASN A 56 -19.97 3.41 -9.45
CA ASN A 56 -19.77 2.26 -10.34
C ASN A 56 -20.56 2.35 -11.66
N TYR A 57 -21.42 3.36 -11.82
CA TYR A 57 -22.14 3.63 -13.07
C TYR A 57 -21.40 4.63 -13.95
N THR A 58 -20.23 5.06 -13.49
CA THR A 58 -19.41 6.06 -14.15
C THR A 58 -17.96 5.64 -14.24
N GLU A 59 -17.26 6.22 -15.20
CA GLU A 59 -15.81 6.12 -15.32
C GLU A 59 -15.20 7.52 -15.41
N ARG A 60 -13.91 7.64 -15.15
CA ARG A 60 -13.21 8.90 -15.31
C ARG A 60 -13.12 9.24 -16.80
N ALA A 61 -13.69 10.37 -17.19
CA ALA A 61 -13.53 10.91 -18.54
C ALA A 61 -12.15 11.55 -18.68
N ASN A 62 -11.53 11.48 -19.86
CA ASN A 62 -10.35 12.30 -20.13
C ASN A 62 -10.80 13.76 -20.23
N GLU A 63 -9.98 14.69 -19.75
CA GLU A 63 -10.31 16.12 -19.85
C GLU A 63 -10.52 16.52 -21.32
N SER A 64 -9.75 15.94 -22.25
CA SER A 64 -9.89 16.11 -23.70
C SER A 64 -11.28 15.76 -24.25
N ASP A 65 -12.00 14.84 -23.61
CA ASP A 65 -13.33 14.40 -24.04
C ASP A 65 -14.41 15.45 -23.75
N THR A 66 -14.06 16.45 -22.93
CA THR A 66 -14.90 17.62 -22.64
C THR A 66 -14.48 18.87 -23.38
N TRP A 67 -13.41 18.81 -24.18
CA TRP A 67 -12.90 19.98 -24.88
C TRP A 67 -13.77 20.30 -26.08
N VAL A 68 -14.29 21.51 -26.11
CA VAL A 68 -14.94 22.07 -27.29
C VAL A 68 -13.85 22.74 -28.12
N LYS A 69 -13.66 22.33 -29.38
CA LYS A 69 -12.72 22.98 -30.30
C LYS A 69 -13.20 24.39 -30.61
N HIS A 70 -12.62 25.38 -29.94
CA HIS A 70 -13.00 26.79 -30.14
C HIS A 70 -12.37 27.41 -31.40
N ARG A 71 -11.12 27.05 -31.73
CA ARG A 71 -10.38 27.54 -32.92
C ARG A 71 -9.14 26.68 -33.20
N GLU A 72 -8.68 26.63 -34.45
CA GLU A 72 -7.47 25.93 -34.89
C GLU A 72 -6.50 26.91 -35.56
N HIS A 73 -5.19 26.71 -35.35
CA HIS A 73 -4.13 27.50 -36.00
C HIS A 73 -3.05 26.55 -36.54
N ALA A 74 -2.68 26.72 -37.80
CA ALA A 74 -1.62 25.94 -38.45
C ALA A 74 -0.29 26.70 -38.44
N PHE A 75 0.79 26.01 -38.09
CA PHE A 75 2.16 26.54 -38.19
C PHE A 75 2.96 25.79 -39.25
N VAL A 76 3.69 26.53 -40.07
CA VAL A 76 4.59 25.98 -41.11
C VAL A 76 6.00 25.81 -40.52
N PRO A 77 6.71 24.69 -40.75
CA PRO A 77 8.06 24.51 -40.23
C PRO A 77 9.08 25.41 -40.94
N ALA A 78 9.95 26.06 -40.17
CA ALA A 78 11.10 26.78 -40.72
C ALA A 78 12.13 25.78 -41.29
N SER A 79 12.37 25.85 -42.59
CA SER A 79 13.43 25.11 -43.29
C SER A 79 14.81 25.52 -42.78
N ARG A 80 15.58 24.55 -42.27
CA ARG A 80 16.99 24.71 -41.88
C ARG A 80 17.85 24.97 -43.12
N PHE A 81 18.54 26.11 -43.15
CA PHE A 81 19.64 26.35 -44.09
C PHE A 81 20.89 25.63 -43.60
N PHE A 82 21.48 24.79 -44.46
CA PHE A 82 22.81 24.21 -44.31
C PHE A 82 23.87 25.23 -44.78
N THR A 83 25.03 25.29 -44.12
CA THR A 83 26.28 25.74 -44.72
C THR A 83 27.47 24.97 -44.13
N GLN A 84 28.28 24.39 -45.02
CA GLN A 84 29.55 23.69 -44.81
C GLN A 84 30.65 24.69 -44.38
N ALA A 85 31.43 24.40 -43.33
CA ALA A 85 32.77 23.75 -43.29
C ALA A 85 33.95 24.72 -43.53
N GLU A 86 34.91 24.76 -42.58
CA GLU A 86 36.36 24.81 -42.84
C GLU A 86 37.22 24.60 -41.56
N ASN A 87 38.11 23.59 -41.64
CA ASN A 87 39.50 23.41 -41.15
C ASN A 87 39.96 23.47 -39.65
N GLU A 88 40.30 22.27 -39.14
CA GLU A 88 41.40 21.77 -38.25
C GLU A 88 42.58 22.69 -37.82
N PRO A 89 43.39 22.40 -36.75
CA PRO A 89 43.86 21.03 -36.41
C PRO A 89 44.08 20.58 -34.92
N ASN A 90 43.98 19.24 -34.77
CA ASN A 90 44.72 18.28 -33.93
C ASN A 90 45.33 18.62 -32.54
N VAL A 91 44.90 17.87 -31.51
CA VAL A 91 45.79 17.29 -30.47
C VAL A 91 45.31 15.88 -30.09
N LYS A 92 46.23 14.91 -30.18
CA LYS A 92 46.10 13.47 -29.86
C LYS A 92 46.01 13.19 -28.36
N LEU A 93 45.30 12.13 -27.94
CA LEU A 93 45.84 11.23 -26.91
C LEU A 93 45.24 9.81 -26.99
N ASN A 94 46.15 8.85 -26.84
CA ASN A 94 46.08 7.42 -27.07
C ASN A 94 44.95 6.67 -26.36
N GLY A 95 44.42 5.66 -27.06
CA GLY A 95 43.67 4.57 -26.45
C GLY A 95 44.57 3.47 -25.90
N GLN A 96 44.05 2.75 -24.90
CA GLN A 96 44.44 1.37 -24.61
C GLN A 96 43.21 0.61 -24.06
N VAL A 97 42.97 -0.54 -24.70
CA VAL A 97 41.97 -1.56 -24.39
C VAL A 97 42.67 -2.68 -23.64
N HIS A 98 42.14 -3.17 -22.51
CA HIS A 98 42.07 -4.60 -22.13
C HIS A 98 41.38 -4.83 -20.77
N ASN A 99 40.16 -5.39 -20.84
CA ASN A 99 39.56 -6.58 -20.18
C ASN A 99 40.10 -7.20 -18.84
N PRO A 100 39.26 -8.03 -18.16
CA PRO A 100 39.01 -8.02 -16.72
C PRO A 100 39.78 -9.10 -15.93
N VAL A 101 39.86 -8.94 -14.59
CA VAL A 101 40.38 -9.97 -13.68
C VAL A 101 39.49 -10.17 -12.44
N MET A 102 39.17 -11.44 -12.22
CA MET A 102 38.47 -12.06 -11.10
C MET A 102 39.12 -11.86 -9.72
N SER A 103 38.26 -12.00 -8.70
CA SER A 103 38.46 -12.72 -7.42
C SER A 103 39.61 -12.29 -6.50
N ARG A 104 39.25 -11.73 -5.34
CA ARG A 104 40.02 -11.85 -4.10
C ARG A 104 39.12 -12.21 -2.92
N SER A 105 39.16 -13.51 -2.61
CA SER A 105 39.26 -14.17 -1.31
C SER A 105 38.70 -13.49 -0.05
N VAL A 106 37.87 -14.27 0.63
CA VAL A 106 37.42 -14.21 2.02
C VAL A 106 38.62 -14.30 2.97
N THR A 107 38.95 -13.22 3.69
CA THR A 107 39.32 -13.18 5.13
C THR A 107 39.87 -11.80 5.50
N ASN A 108 39.57 -11.37 6.73
CA ASN A 108 40.01 -10.13 7.42
C ASN A 108 39.09 -8.92 7.34
N ILE A 109 37.97 -8.97 8.06
CA ILE A 109 37.50 -7.81 8.84
C ILE A 109 37.00 -8.31 10.21
N LEU A 110 37.94 -8.56 11.11
CA LEU A 110 37.71 -8.47 12.55
C LEU A 110 38.60 -7.33 13.06
N SER A 111 38.09 -6.11 12.92
CA SER A 111 38.57 -4.97 13.70
C SER A 111 37.34 -4.15 14.07
N ALA A 112 37.03 -4.19 15.36
CA ALA A 112 35.95 -3.51 16.02
C ALA A 112 35.77 -2.07 15.52
N GLN A 113 34.56 -1.77 15.06
CA GLN A 113 33.98 -0.44 15.27
C GLN A 113 32.92 -0.60 16.34
N ASN A 114 33.08 0.10 17.46
CA ASN A 114 32.00 0.48 18.34
C ASN A 114 31.05 1.40 17.54
N THR A 115 30.30 0.83 16.58
CA THR A 115 29.14 1.50 16.00
C THR A 115 28.12 1.53 17.12
N THR A 116 27.93 2.69 17.73
CA THR A 116 26.90 2.88 18.75
C THR A 116 25.56 2.50 18.11
N LEU A 117 24.99 1.33 18.44
CA LEU A 117 23.74 0.80 17.87
C LEU A 117 22.67 1.89 17.72
N ARG A 118 22.40 2.36 16.50
CA ARG A 118 21.38 3.38 16.25
C ARG A 118 20.01 2.74 16.48
N ARG A 119 19.17 3.41 17.28
CA ARG A 119 17.76 3.02 17.44
C ARG A 119 16.99 3.56 16.26
N GLY A 120 16.22 2.68 15.64
CA GLY A 120 15.42 3.04 14.49
C GLY A 120 14.06 2.38 14.56
N LEU A 121 13.02 3.08 14.13
CA LEU A 121 11.69 2.53 13.95
C LEU A 121 11.27 2.74 12.50
N LEU A 122 11.31 1.67 11.72
CA LEU A 122 10.83 1.65 10.35
C LEU A 122 9.40 1.12 10.34
N VAL A 123 8.43 1.98 10.06
CA VAL A 123 7.01 1.62 10.00
C VAL A 123 6.59 1.58 8.54
N MET A 124 5.97 0.47 8.11
CA MET A 124 5.49 0.30 6.74
C MET A 124 4.04 -0.19 6.70
N ARG A 125 3.30 0.26 5.67
CA ARG A 125 1.98 -0.27 5.33
C ARG A 125 2.13 -1.63 4.65
N HIS A 126 1.18 -2.53 4.89
CA HIS A 126 1.02 -3.78 4.12
C HIS A 126 0.98 -3.56 2.59
N GLY A 127 1.24 -4.63 1.83
CA GLY A 127 1.10 -4.68 0.37
C GLY A 127 -0.34 -4.60 -0.15
N GLU A 128 -0.49 -4.57 -1.48
CA GLU A 128 -1.80 -4.63 -2.14
C GLU A 128 -2.61 -5.85 -1.66
N ARG A 129 -3.86 -5.59 -1.26
CA ARG A 129 -4.80 -6.62 -0.82
C ARG A 129 -5.67 -7.10 -1.97
N VAL A 130 -6.10 -8.36 -1.94
CA VAL A 130 -7.00 -8.91 -2.97
C VAL A 130 -8.34 -8.18 -3.06
N ASP A 131 -8.91 -7.78 -1.92
CA ASP A 131 -10.22 -7.11 -1.88
C ASP A 131 -10.18 -5.66 -2.40
N GLN A 132 -9.00 -5.03 -2.39
CA GLN A 132 -8.80 -3.72 -3.02
C GLN A 132 -8.82 -3.80 -4.55
N VAL A 133 -8.39 -4.93 -5.11
CA VAL A 133 -8.32 -5.14 -6.56
C VAL A 133 -9.63 -5.70 -7.09
N PHE A 134 -10.18 -6.71 -6.40
CA PHE A 134 -11.30 -7.51 -6.88
C PHE A 134 -12.64 -7.16 -6.22
N GLY A 135 -12.63 -6.19 -5.30
CA GLY A 135 -13.82 -5.70 -4.61
C GLY A 135 -14.33 -6.60 -3.49
N LYS A 136 -15.47 -6.23 -2.90
CA LYS A 136 -16.06 -6.91 -1.72
C LYS A 136 -16.43 -8.38 -1.99
N SER A 137 -16.72 -8.74 -3.24
CA SER A 137 -17.08 -10.11 -3.64
C SER A 137 -15.90 -10.98 -4.08
N TRP A 138 -14.66 -10.57 -3.78
CA TRP A 138 -13.46 -11.26 -4.24
C TRP A 138 -13.44 -12.75 -3.85
N LEU A 139 -13.96 -13.08 -2.65
CA LEU A 139 -13.91 -14.45 -2.15
C LEU A 139 -14.82 -15.36 -2.98
N GLN A 140 -16.00 -14.88 -3.37
CA GLN A 140 -16.93 -15.61 -4.23
C GLN A 140 -16.33 -15.84 -5.63
N GLN A 141 -15.52 -14.90 -6.13
CA GLN A 141 -14.85 -15.04 -7.42
C GLN A 141 -13.81 -16.17 -7.43
N CYS A 142 -13.22 -16.50 -6.28
CA CYS A 142 -12.16 -17.51 -6.16
C CYS A 142 -12.60 -18.83 -5.50
N LEU A 143 -13.91 -19.03 -5.27
CA LEU A 143 -14.45 -20.28 -4.74
C LEU A 143 -15.21 -21.03 -5.83
N ALA A 144 -14.82 -22.29 -6.06
CA ALA A 144 -15.55 -23.19 -6.93
C ALA A 144 -16.87 -23.67 -6.27
N ALA A 145 -17.73 -24.33 -7.04
CA ALA A 145 -19.01 -24.86 -6.55
C ALA A 145 -18.85 -25.87 -5.39
N ASP A 146 -17.71 -26.56 -5.32
CA ASP A 146 -17.36 -27.48 -4.22
C ASP A 146 -16.75 -26.78 -3.00
N GLY A 147 -16.71 -25.44 -3.01
CA GLY A 147 -16.13 -24.61 -1.95
C GLY A 147 -14.60 -24.58 -1.93
N LYS A 148 -13.91 -25.17 -2.92
CA LYS A 148 -12.45 -25.10 -2.99
C LYS A 148 -11.98 -23.81 -3.61
N TYR A 149 -10.86 -23.32 -3.10
CA TYR A 149 -10.17 -22.19 -3.67
C TYR A 149 -9.63 -22.52 -5.07
N HIS A 150 -9.85 -21.60 -6.01
CA HIS A 150 -9.19 -21.60 -7.30
C HIS A 150 -8.77 -20.17 -7.66
N ARG A 151 -7.68 -20.06 -8.41
CA ARG A 151 -7.12 -18.77 -8.81
C ARG A 151 -7.81 -18.26 -10.09
N ALA A 152 -8.85 -17.45 -9.94
CA ALA A 152 -9.65 -16.91 -11.06
C ALA A 152 -8.93 -15.82 -11.88
N ASP A 153 -7.94 -15.16 -11.29
CA ASP A 153 -7.07 -14.13 -11.90
C ASP A 153 -5.65 -14.31 -11.36
N LEU A 154 -4.62 -14.02 -12.17
CA LEU A 154 -3.22 -14.22 -11.77
C LEU A 154 -2.79 -13.33 -10.59
N ASN A 155 -3.49 -12.22 -10.34
CA ASN A 155 -3.26 -11.36 -9.20
C ASN A 155 -3.90 -11.88 -7.89
N PHE A 156 -4.71 -12.94 -7.94
CA PHE A 156 -5.00 -13.72 -6.72
C PHE A 156 -3.79 -14.58 -6.33
N PRO A 157 -3.54 -14.82 -5.04
CA PRO A 157 -2.44 -15.67 -4.59
C PRO A 157 -2.57 -17.11 -5.14
N SER A 158 -1.46 -17.84 -5.26
CA SER A 158 -1.51 -19.22 -5.76
C SER A 158 -2.23 -20.19 -4.80
N ILE A 159 -2.27 -19.86 -3.51
CA ILE A 159 -2.86 -20.67 -2.45
C ILE A 159 -3.39 -19.75 -1.36
N LEU A 160 -4.50 -20.14 -0.74
CA LEU A 160 -4.95 -19.57 0.53
C LEU A 160 -4.54 -20.50 1.68
N PRO A 161 -4.07 -19.95 2.82
CA PRO A 161 -3.75 -20.78 3.97
C PRO A 161 -5.01 -21.48 4.49
N LYS A 162 -4.83 -22.67 5.08
CA LYS A 162 -5.95 -23.37 5.71
C LYS A 162 -6.37 -22.61 6.97
N ARG A 163 -7.69 -22.48 7.15
CA ARG A 163 -8.32 -21.92 8.35
C ARG A 163 -9.32 -22.92 8.90
N ARG A 164 -9.33 -23.10 10.22
CA ARG A 164 -10.17 -24.12 10.89
C ARG A 164 -11.66 -23.77 10.85
N ASP A 165 -11.98 -22.49 11.00
CA ASP A 165 -13.36 -22.06 11.24
C ASP A 165 -14.18 -21.87 9.96
N SER A 166 -13.58 -21.39 8.86
CA SER A 166 -14.16 -21.35 7.50
C SER A 166 -13.26 -20.52 6.55
N MET A 167 -13.33 -20.82 5.24
CA MET A 167 -12.82 -19.92 4.19
C MET A 167 -13.52 -18.54 4.18
N LYS A 168 -14.77 -18.46 4.69
CA LYS A 168 -15.51 -17.18 4.79
C LYS A 168 -14.80 -16.14 5.65
N GLN A 169 -13.95 -16.56 6.58
CA GLN A 169 -13.22 -15.65 7.46
C GLN A 169 -12.22 -14.75 6.71
N PHE A 170 -11.81 -15.13 5.49
CA PHE A 170 -10.98 -14.26 4.65
C PHE A 170 -11.71 -13.00 4.18
N GLU A 171 -13.04 -12.99 4.14
CA GLU A 171 -13.82 -11.80 3.75
C GLU A 171 -13.49 -10.58 4.62
N TYR A 172 -13.20 -10.80 5.90
CA TYR A 172 -12.83 -9.76 6.87
C TYR A 172 -11.32 -9.69 7.17
N ASP A 173 -10.54 -10.66 6.72
CA ASP A 173 -9.09 -10.68 6.83
C ASP A 173 -8.44 -11.12 5.51
N PRO A 174 -8.54 -10.29 4.45
CA PRO A 174 -8.12 -10.66 3.12
C PRO A 174 -6.58 -10.76 3.03
N PRO A 175 -6.07 -11.70 2.23
CA PRO A 175 -4.64 -11.82 1.96
C PRO A 175 -4.11 -10.70 1.04
N LEU A 176 -2.79 -10.68 0.88
CA LEU A 176 -2.14 -9.98 -0.22
C LEU A 176 -2.51 -10.58 -1.59
N SER A 177 -2.55 -9.72 -2.59
CA SER A 177 -2.55 -10.10 -4.01
C SER A 177 -1.14 -10.57 -4.43
N SER A 178 -1.01 -11.17 -5.62
CA SER A 178 0.31 -11.53 -6.19
C SER A 178 1.20 -10.29 -6.37
N CYS A 179 0.64 -9.16 -6.77
CA CYS A 179 1.33 -7.88 -6.82
C CYS A 179 1.73 -7.40 -5.42
N GLY A 180 0.88 -7.55 -4.40
CA GLY A 180 1.21 -7.25 -3.00
C GLY A 180 2.39 -8.06 -2.47
N ILE A 181 2.45 -9.35 -2.85
CA ILE A 181 3.59 -10.24 -2.57
C ILE A 181 4.86 -9.71 -3.24
N PHE A 182 4.78 -9.38 -4.54
CA PHE A 182 5.90 -8.81 -5.30
C PHE A 182 6.41 -7.50 -4.67
N GLN A 183 5.51 -6.55 -4.37
CA GLN A 183 5.85 -5.27 -3.73
C GLN A 183 6.62 -5.49 -2.42
N SER A 184 6.17 -6.47 -1.61
CA SER A 184 6.77 -6.80 -0.32
C SER A 184 8.17 -7.38 -0.47
N ARG A 185 8.36 -8.36 -1.38
CA ARG A 185 9.68 -8.94 -1.66
C ARG A 185 10.66 -7.90 -2.19
N LEU A 186 10.24 -7.11 -3.19
CA LEU A 186 11.06 -6.07 -3.79
C LEU A 186 11.50 -5.02 -2.76
N THR A 187 10.61 -4.66 -1.83
CA THR A 187 10.96 -3.74 -0.73
C THR A 187 11.98 -4.37 0.22
N GLY A 188 11.85 -5.67 0.52
CA GLY A 188 12.85 -6.41 1.30
C GLY A 188 14.23 -6.44 0.61
N GLU A 189 14.26 -6.71 -0.70
CA GLU A 189 15.49 -6.69 -1.51
C GLU A 189 16.13 -5.29 -1.50
N ALA A 190 15.34 -4.23 -1.67
CA ALA A 190 15.85 -2.87 -1.60
C ALA A 190 16.44 -2.54 -0.21
N LEU A 191 15.83 -3.04 0.88
CA LEU A 191 16.36 -2.84 2.23
C LEU A 191 17.67 -3.63 2.44
N LEU A 192 17.81 -4.79 1.79
CA LEU A 192 19.05 -5.57 1.79
C LEU A 192 20.17 -4.82 1.06
N ASP A 193 19.88 -4.26 -0.11
CA ASP A 193 20.84 -3.47 -0.90
C ASP A 193 21.34 -2.21 -0.15
N GLN A 194 20.55 -1.72 0.81
CA GLN A 194 20.92 -0.61 1.70
C GLN A 194 21.51 -1.07 3.04
N GLU A 195 21.78 -2.38 3.18
CA GLU A 195 22.39 -2.99 4.37
C GLU A 195 21.65 -2.67 5.69
N VAL A 196 20.32 -2.55 5.63
CA VAL A 196 19.50 -2.20 6.81
C VAL A 196 19.50 -3.34 7.82
N ALA A 197 20.11 -3.10 8.99
CA ALA A 197 20.24 -4.09 10.06
C ALA A 197 18.99 -4.18 10.95
N VAL A 198 17.94 -4.85 10.47
CA VAL A 198 16.72 -5.12 11.25
C VAL A 198 16.99 -6.15 12.36
N SER A 199 16.65 -5.81 13.61
CA SER A 199 16.85 -6.70 14.77
C SER A 199 15.57 -7.40 15.21
N TYR A 200 14.42 -6.72 15.09
CA TYR A 200 13.11 -7.28 15.38
C TYR A 200 12.11 -6.84 14.32
N VAL A 201 11.17 -7.72 14.01
CA VAL A 201 10.02 -7.41 13.16
C VAL A 201 8.73 -7.66 13.94
N TYR A 202 7.85 -6.65 13.93
CA TYR A 202 6.51 -6.74 14.50
C TYR A 202 5.49 -6.58 13.38
N SER A 203 4.37 -7.27 13.52
CA SER A 203 3.25 -7.17 12.59
C SER A 203 1.94 -6.99 13.34
N SER A 204 1.05 -6.21 12.75
CA SER A 204 -0.38 -6.30 13.05
C SER A 204 -0.88 -7.74 12.82
N PRO A 205 -1.92 -8.21 13.54
CA PRO A 205 -2.46 -9.56 13.37
C PRO A 205 -3.19 -9.80 12.05
N ALA A 206 -3.48 -8.75 11.27
CA ALA A 206 -4.12 -8.92 9.95
C ALA A 206 -3.22 -9.74 9.02
N LEU A 207 -3.81 -10.69 8.29
CA LEU A 207 -3.07 -11.61 7.42
C LEU A 207 -2.21 -10.88 6.40
N ARG A 208 -2.75 -9.84 5.78
CA ARG A 208 -2.02 -8.95 4.85
C ARG A 208 -0.73 -8.38 5.44
N CYS A 209 -0.72 -8.02 6.73
CA CYS A 209 0.44 -7.47 7.41
C CYS A 209 1.47 -8.57 7.69
N ILE A 210 1.02 -9.74 8.16
CA ILE A 210 1.89 -10.89 8.43
C ILE A 210 2.55 -11.38 7.14
N GLN A 211 1.79 -11.49 6.04
CA GLN A 211 2.31 -11.84 4.73
C GLN A 211 3.31 -10.80 4.22
N THR A 212 3.01 -9.51 4.39
CA THR A 212 3.96 -8.45 4.01
C THR A 212 5.26 -8.61 4.79
N ALA A 213 5.20 -8.80 6.12
CA ALA A 213 6.37 -9.01 6.96
C ALA A 213 7.19 -10.24 6.54
N GLN A 214 6.53 -11.35 6.24
CA GLN A 214 7.16 -12.58 5.74
C GLN A 214 7.94 -12.31 4.45
N TYR A 215 7.31 -11.70 3.45
CA TYR A 215 7.92 -11.47 2.15
C TYR A 215 9.01 -10.38 2.18
N VAL A 216 8.90 -9.38 3.06
CA VAL A 216 9.97 -8.43 3.33
C VAL A 216 11.17 -9.13 3.97
N LEU A 217 10.95 -10.04 4.92
CA LEU A 217 12.03 -10.84 5.52
C LEU A 217 12.70 -11.77 4.50
N GLU A 218 11.94 -12.37 3.57
CA GLU A 218 12.50 -13.17 2.47
C GLU A 218 13.42 -12.31 1.59
N GLY A 219 12.97 -11.12 1.16
CA GLY A 219 13.80 -10.20 0.38
C GLY A 219 15.05 -9.72 1.14
N LEU A 220 14.92 -9.50 2.44
CA LEU A 220 16.03 -9.19 3.35
C LEU A 220 16.98 -10.37 3.62
N LYS A 221 16.62 -11.59 3.22
CA LYS A 221 17.32 -12.84 3.58
C LYS A 221 17.47 -13.03 5.09
N LEU A 222 16.45 -12.60 5.85
CA LEU A 222 16.39 -12.70 7.31
C LEU A 222 15.28 -13.64 7.81
N ASP A 223 14.51 -14.24 6.91
CA ASP A 223 13.38 -15.15 7.21
C ASP A 223 13.79 -16.42 7.99
N GLN A 224 15.06 -16.83 7.90
CA GLN A 224 15.60 -17.95 8.69
C GLN A 224 16.12 -17.51 10.07
N LYS A 225 16.40 -16.21 10.26
CA LYS A 225 17.03 -15.67 11.47
C LYS A 225 16.02 -14.99 12.39
N LEU A 226 15.09 -14.24 11.82
CA LEU A 226 14.10 -13.45 12.54
C LEU A 226 12.73 -14.11 12.47
N LYS A 227 11.96 -13.94 13.55
CA LYS A 227 10.57 -14.36 13.64
C LYS A 227 9.67 -13.15 13.80
N ILE A 228 8.51 -13.18 13.17
CA ILE A 228 7.49 -12.13 13.18
C ILE A 228 6.78 -12.13 14.52
N ARG A 229 6.90 -11.04 15.27
CA ARG A 229 6.16 -10.82 16.52
C ARG A 229 4.79 -10.22 16.21
N VAL A 230 3.75 -11.03 16.37
CA VAL A 230 2.37 -10.59 16.13
C VAL A 230 1.86 -9.82 17.34
N GLU A 231 1.62 -8.51 17.17
CA GLU A 231 1.17 -7.60 18.22
C GLU A 231 -0.23 -7.06 17.89
N PRO A 232 -1.28 -7.51 18.59
CA PRO A 232 -2.66 -7.05 18.38
C PRO A 232 -2.83 -5.54 18.49
N GLY A 233 -2.08 -4.88 19.38
CA GLY A 233 -2.17 -3.43 19.53
C GLY A 233 -1.64 -2.62 18.34
N LEU A 234 -1.05 -3.27 17.32
CA LEU A 234 -0.70 -2.65 16.04
C LEU A 234 -1.84 -2.72 14.99
N PHE A 235 -2.99 -3.31 15.32
CA PHE A 235 -4.14 -3.36 14.42
C PHE A 235 -4.71 -1.96 14.10
N GLU A 236 -5.37 -1.83 12.95
CA GLU A 236 -5.94 -0.57 12.46
C GLU A 236 -7.02 -0.03 13.40
N TRP A 237 -7.36 1.25 13.25
CA TRP A 237 -8.47 1.88 13.95
C TRP A 237 -9.77 1.10 13.67
N THR A 238 -10.31 0.45 14.70
CA THR A 238 -11.40 -0.52 14.53
C THR A 238 -12.73 0.10 14.10
N LYS A 239 -12.86 1.43 14.13
CA LYS A 239 -14.00 2.15 13.54
C LYS A 239 -14.08 2.02 12.02
N TRP A 240 -12.95 1.78 11.35
CA TRP A 240 -12.91 1.57 9.90
C TRP A 240 -13.24 0.13 9.49
N GLU A 241 -13.40 -0.78 10.44
CA GLU A 241 -13.84 -2.14 10.12
C GLU A 241 -15.35 -2.14 9.83
N ALA A 242 -15.69 -2.43 8.57
CA ALA A 242 -17.02 -2.27 8.00
C ALA A 242 -18.12 -3.06 8.76
N SER A 243 -17.75 -4.16 9.41
CA SER A 243 -18.67 -5.05 10.12
C SER A 243 -18.89 -4.67 11.59
N LYS A 244 -18.16 -3.67 12.13
CA LYS A 244 -18.08 -3.40 13.59
C LYS A 244 -17.70 -4.65 14.41
N ILE A 245 -17.05 -5.63 13.78
CA ILE A 245 -16.57 -6.86 14.38
C ILE A 245 -15.07 -6.90 14.17
N ILE A 246 -14.31 -7.21 15.23
CA ILE A 246 -12.88 -7.46 15.09
C ILE A 246 -12.71 -8.71 14.21
N PRO A 247 -11.94 -8.66 13.11
CA PRO A 247 -11.75 -9.81 12.27
C PRO A 247 -11.28 -11.02 13.10
N ASN A 248 -11.83 -12.19 12.81
CA ASN A 248 -11.26 -13.42 13.33
C ASN A 248 -9.90 -13.58 12.67
N PHE A 249 -8.81 -13.23 13.34
CA PHE A 249 -7.46 -13.38 12.82
C PHE A 249 -7.03 -14.84 12.83
N MET A 250 -6.08 -15.21 11.97
CA MET A 250 -5.47 -16.54 12.07
C MET A 250 -4.76 -16.72 13.41
N THR A 251 -4.97 -17.88 14.03
CA THR A 251 -4.30 -18.27 15.27
C THR A 251 -2.80 -18.52 15.04
N MET A 252 -1.98 -18.46 16.11
CA MET A 252 -0.55 -18.79 15.99
C MET A 252 -0.31 -20.20 15.43
N THR A 253 -1.19 -21.14 15.74
CA THR A 253 -1.12 -22.51 15.21
C THR A 253 -1.40 -22.53 13.72
N GLU A 254 -2.48 -21.89 13.26
CA GLU A 254 -2.79 -21.79 11.82
C GLU A 254 -1.69 -21.05 11.04
N LEU A 255 -1.12 -19.99 11.62
CA LEU A 255 0.00 -19.26 11.00
C LEU A 255 1.24 -20.14 10.85
N THR A 256 1.54 -20.95 11.87
CA THR A 256 2.67 -21.89 11.84
C THR A 256 2.42 -23.03 10.86
N GLU A 257 1.21 -23.59 10.84
CA GLU A 257 0.79 -24.62 9.86
C GLU A 257 0.84 -24.08 8.42
N ALA A 258 0.54 -22.79 8.23
CA ALA A 258 0.71 -22.07 6.97
C ALA A 258 2.16 -21.68 6.64
N SER A 259 3.12 -22.11 7.45
CA SER A 259 4.57 -21.87 7.29
C SER A 259 5.03 -20.42 7.41
N TYR A 260 4.22 -19.53 8.00
CA TYR A 260 4.67 -18.17 8.34
C TYR A 260 5.66 -18.23 9.51
N LYS A 261 6.76 -17.46 9.42
CA LYS A 261 7.83 -17.44 10.42
C LYS A 261 7.46 -16.59 11.64
N VAL A 262 6.42 -16.98 12.37
CA VAL A 262 5.93 -16.25 13.56
C VAL A 262 6.67 -16.65 14.84
N ASP A 263 6.82 -15.70 15.76
CA ASP A 263 7.41 -15.92 17.08
C ASP A 263 6.33 -16.39 18.08
N THR A 264 6.21 -17.71 18.25
CA THR A 264 5.23 -18.30 19.19
C THR A 264 5.59 -18.09 20.67
N SER A 265 6.82 -17.67 20.96
CA SER A 265 7.27 -17.34 22.32
C SER A 265 6.94 -15.89 22.69
N TYR A 266 6.70 -15.03 21.71
CA TYR A 266 6.33 -13.65 21.95
C TYR A 266 4.98 -13.56 22.69
N ARG A 267 4.90 -12.62 23.63
CA ARG A 267 3.67 -12.26 24.34
C ARG A 267 3.43 -10.79 24.04
N GLY A 268 2.35 -10.51 23.30
CA GLY A 268 1.97 -9.15 22.94
C GLY A 268 1.76 -8.29 24.17
N ASN A 269 2.13 -7.02 24.07
CA ASN A 269 1.91 -6.04 25.13
C ASN A 269 0.44 -5.64 25.21
N PHE A 270 -0.32 -5.82 24.13
CA PHE A 270 -1.75 -5.56 24.06
C PHE A 270 -2.51 -6.86 23.73
N PRO A 271 -3.33 -7.40 24.65
CA PRO A 271 -4.11 -8.61 24.39
C PRO A 271 -5.10 -8.43 23.25
N LEU A 272 -5.28 -9.46 22.41
CA LEU A 272 -6.27 -9.41 21.32
C LEU A 272 -7.70 -9.17 21.84
N SER A 273 -8.04 -9.75 23.00
CA SER A 273 -9.34 -9.55 23.67
C SER A 273 -9.58 -8.12 24.14
N SER A 274 -8.54 -7.28 24.18
CA SER A 274 -8.64 -5.87 24.54
C SER A 274 -8.92 -4.96 23.34
N LEU A 275 -8.91 -5.48 22.10
CA LEU A 275 -9.35 -4.71 20.94
C LEU A 275 -10.85 -4.52 20.99
N VAL A 276 -11.28 -3.26 21.11
CA VAL A 276 -12.69 -2.90 21.17
C VAL A 276 -13.20 -2.66 19.74
N PRO A 277 -14.32 -3.28 19.31
CA PRO A 277 -14.92 -2.95 18.03
C PRO A 277 -15.43 -1.51 18.01
N SER A 278 -15.19 -0.78 16.91
CA SER A 278 -15.58 0.64 16.78
C SER A 278 -15.03 1.56 17.88
N GLU A 279 -13.78 1.36 18.28
CA GLU A 279 -13.09 2.24 19.25
C GLU A 279 -13.10 3.70 18.79
N THR A 280 -13.07 4.64 19.74
CA THR A 280 -12.89 6.06 19.47
C THR A 280 -11.50 6.35 18.89
N TYR A 281 -11.34 7.52 18.26
CA TYR A 281 -10.03 7.89 17.71
C TYR A 281 -8.99 8.05 18.82
N GLU A 282 -9.40 8.58 19.96
CA GLU A 282 -8.58 8.81 21.14
C GLU A 282 -8.10 7.47 21.74
N GLU A 283 -8.98 6.47 21.84
CA GLU A 283 -8.61 5.11 22.25
C GLU A 283 -7.60 4.48 21.29
N TYR A 284 -7.82 4.60 19.98
CA TYR A 284 -6.89 4.12 18.96
C TYR A 284 -5.50 4.73 19.09
N ILE A 285 -5.42 6.06 19.22
CA ILE A 285 -4.16 6.77 19.42
C ILE A 285 -3.50 6.39 20.75
N SER A 286 -4.30 6.24 21.81
CA SER A 286 -3.82 5.87 23.15
C SER A 286 -3.17 4.48 23.16
N ARG A 287 -3.83 3.46 22.62
CA ARG A 287 -3.26 2.10 22.53
C ARG A 287 -2.03 2.07 21.62
N SER A 288 -2.08 2.77 20.49
CA SER A 288 -0.96 2.85 19.53
C SER A 288 0.27 3.44 20.20
N THR A 289 0.10 4.55 20.92
CA THR A 289 1.19 5.22 21.64
C THR A 289 1.79 4.31 22.72
N THR A 290 0.93 3.62 23.47
CA THR A 290 1.35 2.71 24.55
C THR A 290 2.18 1.56 24.01
N VAL A 291 1.69 0.88 22.98
CA VAL A 291 2.38 -0.26 22.35
C VAL A 291 3.73 0.15 21.75
N ILE A 292 3.79 1.28 21.05
CA ILE A 292 5.04 1.74 20.45
C ILE A 292 6.09 2.08 21.50
N LYS A 293 5.70 2.73 22.60
CA LYS A 293 6.62 2.98 23.73
C LYS A 293 7.18 1.69 24.35
N GLN A 294 6.40 0.61 24.34
CA GLN A 294 6.82 -0.70 24.87
C GLN A 294 7.69 -1.49 23.87
N ILE A 295 7.47 -1.33 22.56
CA ILE A 295 8.22 -2.02 21.51
C ILE A 295 9.58 -1.37 21.26
N VAL A 296 9.68 -0.04 21.34
CA VAL A 296 10.88 0.70 20.96
C VAL A 296 12.04 0.40 21.90
N THR A 297 13.01 -0.39 21.42
CA THR A 297 14.21 -0.84 22.16
C THR A 297 15.51 -0.28 21.56
N ALA A 298 16.67 -0.70 22.06
CA ALA A 298 18.01 -0.22 21.68
C ALA A 298 18.51 -0.66 20.28
N CYS A 299 17.62 -0.88 19.31
CA CYS A 299 17.96 -1.41 17.98
C CYS A 299 17.02 -0.88 16.88
N VAL A 300 17.26 -1.27 15.62
CA VAL A 300 16.34 -1.00 14.51
C VAL A 300 15.23 -2.03 14.48
N ILE A 301 13.99 -1.55 14.54
CA ILE A 301 12.77 -2.35 14.55
C ILE A 301 11.99 -2.05 13.28
N LEU A 302 11.56 -3.13 12.61
CA LEU A 302 10.60 -3.07 11.51
C LEU A 302 9.19 -3.31 12.07
N ILE A 303 8.25 -2.42 11.76
CA ILE A 303 6.82 -2.60 12.04
C ILE A 303 6.05 -2.65 10.72
N VAL A 304 5.30 -3.73 10.53
CA VAL A 304 4.36 -3.88 9.41
C VAL A 304 2.93 -3.74 9.93
N GLY A 305 2.28 -2.67 9.50
CA GLY A 305 0.92 -2.34 9.92
C GLY A 305 0.08 -1.84 8.75
N HIS A 306 -0.66 -0.77 8.99
CA HIS A 306 -1.64 -0.22 8.07
C HIS A 306 -1.25 1.21 7.67
N GLY A 307 -2.06 1.86 6.83
CA GLY A 307 -1.78 3.26 6.48
C GLY A 307 -1.83 4.16 7.72
N SER A 308 -2.78 3.90 8.63
CA SER A 308 -2.91 4.58 9.91
C SER A 308 -1.68 4.49 10.81
N SER A 309 -0.98 3.35 10.76
CA SER A 309 0.22 3.07 11.56
C SER A 309 1.34 4.08 11.36
N LEU A 310 1.54 4.58 10.13
CA LEU A 310 2.65 5.49 9.85
C LEU A 310 2.54 6.77 10.69
N ALA A 311 1.34 7.32 10.87
CA ALA A 311 1.15 8.53 11.65
C ALA A 311 0.89 8.24 13.14
N SER A 312 0.10 7.21 13.47
CA SER A 312 -0.22 6.90 14.88
C SER A 312 0.97 6.38 15.67
N PHE A 313 1.95 5.76 15.02
CA PHE A 313 3.12 5.20 15.69
C PHE A 313 4.28 6.19 15.77
N THR A 314 4.50 6.98 14.72
CA THR A 314 5.68 7.84 14.63
C THR A 314 5.49 9.21 15.29
N ARG A 315 4.30 9.80 15.22
CA ARG A 315 4.04 11.12 15.81
C ARG A 315 4.24 11.14 17.33
N PRO A 316 3.69 10.18 18.11
CA PRO A 316 3.94 10.15 19.54
C PRO A 316 5.42 9.91 19.88
N LEU A 317 6.12 9.13 19.04
CA LEU A 317 7.53 8.83 19.23
C LEU A 317 8.40 10.10 19.11
N VAL A 318 8.11 10.96 18.13
CA VAL A 318 8.82 12.24 17.93
C VAL A 318 8.24 13.41 18.75
N GLY A 319 7.32 13.15 19.68
CA GLY A 319 6.72 14.18 20.54
C GLY A 319 5.72 15.11 19.84
N LEU A 320 5.20 14.74 18.66
CA LEU A 320 4.17 15.51 17.96
C LEU A 320 2.76 15.13 18.46
N PRO A 321 1.83 16.11 18.57
CA PRO A 321 0.46 15.81 18.96
C PRO A 321 -0.25 14.95 17.92
N ALA A 322 -1.28 14.22 18.35
CA ALA A 322 -2.19 13.55 17.44
C ALA A 322 -2.80 14.57 16.46
N ARG A 323 -3.09 14.13 15.24
CA ARG A 323 -3.87 14.96 14.29
C ARG A 323 -5.33 14.92 14.69
N GLU A 324 -6.10 15.92 14.28
CA GLU A 324 -7.56 15.81 14.24
C GLU A 324 -7.98 14.59 13.39
N SER A 325 -9.03 13.90 13.82
CA SER A 325 -9.45 12.62 13.21
C SER A 325 -9.77 12.72 11.71
N SER A 326 -10.35 13.84 11.26
CA SER A 326 -10.65 14.11 9.85
C SER A 326 -9.37 14.29 9.01
N ASN A 327 -8.41 15.07 9.51
CA ASN A 327 -7.10 15.27 8.89
C ASN A 327 -6.30 13.96 8.86
N PHE A 328 -6.36 13.18 9.95
CA PHE A 328 -5.75 11.87 10.04
C PHE A 328 -6.26 10.94 8.92
N ALA A 329 -7.59 10.82 8.75
CA ALA A 329 -8.18 9.99 7.70
C ALA A 329 -7.73 10.42 6.29
N GLN A 330 -7.66 11.74 6.02
CA GLN A 330 -7.19 12.26 4.73
C GLN A 330 -5.73 11.91 4.45
N VAL A 331 -4.86 11.97 5.47
CA VAL A 331 -3.45 11.58 5.33
C VAL A 331 -3.35 10.09 5.05
N VAL A 332 -4.08 9.26 5.80
CA VAL A 332 -4.00 7.80 5.68
C VAL A 332 -4.39 7.31 4.29
N ARG A 333 -5.42 7.91 3.68
CA ARG A 333 -5.87 7.58 2.31
C ARG A 333 -4.81 7.83 1.23
N LYS A 334 -3.81 8.66 1.50
CA LYS A 334 -2.73 8.99 0.55
C LYS A 334 -1.52 8.06 0.65
N ILE A 335 -1.47 7.19 1.65
CA ILE A 335 -0.33 6.30 1.89
C ILE A 335 -0.46 5.09 0.96
N PRO A 336 0.46 4.86 0.00
CA PRO A 336 0.39 3.71 -0.91
C PRO A 336 0.78 2.40 -0.20
N SER A 337 0.56 1.26 -0.87
CA SER A 337 1.13 -0.03 -0.45
C SER A 337 2.64 0.09 -0.25
N LEU A 338 3.17 -0.51 0.83
CA LEU A 338 4.58 -0.42 1.23
C LEU A 338 5.08 1.01 1.50
N GLY A 339 4.18 1.99 1.57
CA GLY A 339 4.49 3.33 2.05
C GLY A 339 5.10 3.24 3.44
N MET A 340 6.19 3.98 3.67
CA MET A 340 7.01 3.83 4.86
C MET A 340 7.41 5.16 5.49
N CYS A 341 7.57 5.14 6.81
CA CYS A 341 8.11 6.22 7.61
C CYS A 341 9.26 5.66 8.46
N PHE A 342 10.34 6.42 8.61
CA PHE A 342 11.49 6.01 9.41
C PHE A 342 11.75 7.06 10.50
N CYS A 343 11.81 6.60 11.75
CA CYS A 343 12.24 7.42 12.87
C CYS A 343 13.60 6.92 13.36
N GLU A 344 14.51 7.83 13.64
CA GLU A 344 15.80 7.54 14.27
C GLU A 344 15.95 8.32 15.58
N GLU A 345 16.61 7.71 16.55
CA GLU A 345 17.00 8.39 17.79
C GLU A 345 18.33 9.14 17.59
N LEU A 346 18.30 10.43 17.86
CA LEU A 346 19.47 11.28 18.05
C LEU A 346 20.03 11.06 19.45
N LYS A 347 21.06 10.23 19.57
CA LYS A 347 21.66 9.85 20.86
C LYS A 347 22.12 11.03 21.70
N GLU A 348 22.64 12.07 21.06
CA GLU A 348 23.18 13.25 21.74
C GLU A 348 22.07 14.07 22.43
N GLU A 349 20.84 13.99 21.93
CA GLU A 349 19.70 14.76 22.44
C GLU A 349 18.64 13.91 23.16
N ASN A 350 18.77 12.58 23.13
CA ASN A 350 17.74 11.64 23.57
C ASN A 350 16.36 11.94 22.94
N LYS A 351 16.36 12.33 21.66
CA LYS A 351 15.17 12.70 20.90
C LYS A 351 15.01 11.82 19.67
N TRP A 352 13.76 11.57 19.30
CA TRP A 352 13.43 10.93 18.04
C TRP A 352 13.12 11.97 16.97
N GLN A 353 13.56 11.71 15.75
CA GLN A 353 13.20 12.50 14.58
C GLN A 353 12.72 11.59 13.44
N MET A 354 11.82 12.10 12.61
CA MET A 354 11.49 11.48 11.34
C MET A 354 12.57 11.82 10.32
N VAL A 355 13.11 10.81 9.67
CA VAL A 355 14.12 10.94 8.61
C VAL A 355 13.60 10.30 7.33
N ASN A 356 14.34 10.50 6.23
CA ASN A 356 14.04 9.78 5.00
C ASN A 356 14.20 8.26 5.23
N PRO A 357 13.24 7.45 4.78
CA PRO A 357 13.42 6.00 4.77
C PRO A 357 14.68 5.59 3.99
N PRO A 358 15.32 4.48 4.36
CA PRO A 358 16.57 4.05 3.75
C PRO A 358 16.41 3.65 2.28
N VAL A 359 15.19 3.37 1.81
CA VAL A 359 14.89 2.94 0.44
C VAL A 359 13.94 3.91 -0.26
N LYS A 360 13.94 3.84 -1.59
CA LYS A 360 13.05 4.66 -2.45
C LYS A 360 11.61 4.16 -2.41
N THR A 361 10.69 5.01 -2.85
CA THR A 361 9.29 4.66 -3.06
C THR A 361 9.14 3.71 -4.25
N LEU A 362 8.18 2.79 -4.17
CA LEU A 362 7.72 2.00 -5.30
C LEU A 362 6.50 2.69 -5.94
N THR A 363 6.54 2.95 -7.24
CA THR A 363 5.43 3.55 -7.99
C THR A 363 5.22 2.76 -9.27
N HIS A 364 3.99 2.30 -9.50
CA HIS A 364 3.61 1.58 -10.71
C HIS A 364 2.15 1.86 -11.06
N GLY A 365 1.79 1.65 -12.33
CA GLY A 365 0.41 1.76 -12.80
C GLY A 365 -0.44 0.53 -12.44
N ALA A 366 -1.75 0.65 -12.69
CA ALA A 366 -2.66 -0.49 -12.65
C ALA A 366 -2.51 -1.35 -13.92
N ASN A 367 -2.93 -2.60 -13.84
CA ASN A 367 -3.08 -3.49 -15.00
C ASN A 367 -4.55 -3.90 -15.13
N ALA A 368 -5.17 -3.59 -16.26
CA ALA A 368 -6.61 -3.78 -16.45
C ALA A 368 -6.96 -5.25 -16.70
N ALA A 369 -8.14 -5.68 -16.22
CA ALA A 369 -8.69 -6.97 -16.59
C ALA A 369 -8.96 -7.01 -18.10
N PHE A 370 -8.55 -8.09 -18.75
CA PHE A 370 -8.69 -8.25 -20.20
C PHE A 370 -9.44 -9.53 -20.54
N ASN A 371 -10.54 -9.38 -21.27
CA ASN A 371 -11.27 -10.50 -21.87
C ASN A 371 -11.25 -10.35 -23.39
N TRP A 372 -10.43 -11.17 -24.04
CA TRP A 372 -10.24 -11.15 -25.49
C TRP A 372 -11.53 -11.37 -26.28
N ARG A 373 -12.50 -12.13 -25.74
CA ARG A 373 -13.78 -12.38 -26.43
C ARG A 373 -14.62 -11.11 -26.55
N ASN A 374 -14.54 -10.22 -25.57
CA ASN A 374 -15.36 -9.00 -25.52
C ASN A 374 -14.79 -7.87 -26.39
N GLY A 375 -13.55 -7.97 -26.89
CA GLY A 375 -12.91 -6.90 -27.65
C GLY A 375 -12.32 -7.32 -29.00
N ILE A 376 -12.26 -8.61 -29.30
CA ILE A 376 -11.74 -9.13 -30.57
C ILE A 376 -12.81 -9.90 -31.36
N LEU A 377 -13.69 -10.64 -30.67
CA LEU A 377 -14.70 -11.48 -31.30
C LEU A 377 -16.06 -10.79 -31.48
N ASP A 378 -16.12 -9.45 -31.58
CA ASP A 378 -17.37 -8.72 -31.79
C ASP A 378 -18.26 -9.45 -32.82
N ASN A 379 -19.36 -10.03 -32.33
CA ASN A 379 -20.43 -10.64 -33.11
C ASN A 379 -21.72 -9.87 -32.82
#